data_AF-A0A2T0LKK8-F1
#
_entry.id   AF-A0A2T0LKK8-F1
#
_cell.length_a   1.000
_cell.length_b   1.000
_cell.length_c   1.000
_cell.angle_alpha   90.00
_cell.angle_beta   90.00
_cell.angle_gamma   90.00
#
_symmetry.space_group_name_H-M   'P 1'
#
loop_
_entity.id
_entity.type
_entity.pdbx_description
1 polymer ?
#
loop_
_entity_poly.entity_id
_entity_poly.type
_entity_poly.pdbx_seq_one_letter_code
_entity_poly.pdbx_strand_id
1 'polypeptide(L)'
;MDCSRPLAHVLLGTAAAVVLVSCSAQEPPPGDAAASGTPATASPTSSGGSPATSPATSATPSTSVSATPSPRPSLPGAADGGNRRACADGRCEIRVRRRAQIPLPARYGIGPIQVTGVSSREVTLFAPLNTSKFSSDGGCSPTITGPSLGAPGYISLTCPVSAKTVINKMRLEVLGAVGRTAVLRIRPAK
;
A
#
# COMPACT_ATOMS: atom_id res chain seq x y z
N MET A 1 5.78 20.01 29.37
CA MET A 1 5.26 19.92 30.74
C MET A 1 5.93 18.74 31.41
N ASP A 2 6.43 18.93 32.64
CA ASP A 2 6.79 17.82 33.51
C ASP A 2 5.54 17.07 33.99
N CYS A 3 5.71 15.79 34.32
CA CYS A 3 4.72 15.03 35.09
C CYS A 3 5.46 13.99 35.94
N SER A 4 5.48 14.20 37.25
CA SER A 4 6.30 13.44 38.20
C SER A 4 5.88 11.97 38.29
N ARG A 5 6.88 11.09 38.44
CA ARG A 5 6.66 9.70 38.85
C ARG A 5 6.29 9.62 40.33
N PRO A 6 5.26 8.85 40.72
CA PRO A 6 5.23 8.17 42.01
C PRO A 6 5.99 6.84 41.91
N LEU A 7 6.70 6.48 42.98
CA LEU A 7 7.42 5.21 43.14
C LEU A 7 6.63 4.36 44.15
N ALA A 8 6.23 3.14 43.79
CA ALA A 8 5.54 2.23 44.71
C ALA A 8 5.95 0.76 44.44
N HIS A 9 6.46 0.10 45.47
CA HIS A 9 6.61 -1.37 45.59
C HIS A 9 5.57 -1.89 46.59
N VAL A 10 5.62 -3.20 46.93
CA VAL A 10 4.82 -3.89 47.99
C VAL A 10 3.37 -4.21 47.57
N LEU A 11 2.78 -5.41 47.78
CA LEU A 11 3.27 -6.80 47.86
C LEU A 11 2.05 -7.78 47.76
N LEU A 12 2.28 -9.09 47.88
CA LEU A 12 1.33 -10.23 48.01
C LEU A 12 -0.09 -9.93 48.57
N GLY A 13 -1.13 -10.57 48.02
CA GLY A 13 -2.42 -10.72 48.72
C GLY A 13 -3.61 -11.25 47.89
N THR A 14 -4.13 -12.41 48.29
CA THR A 14 -5.26 -13.21 47.74
C THR A 14 -6.66 -12.56 47.69
N ALA A 15 -7.56 -13.26 46.96
CA ALA A 15 -9.04 -13.21 47.01
C ALA A 15 -9.75 -12.16 46.11
N ALA A 16 -11.03 -12.44 45.80
CA ALA A 16 -11.75 -11.84 44.68
C ALA A 16 -12.88 -10.90 45.11
N ALA A 17 -13.01 -9.78 44.39
CA ALA A 17 -14.21 -8.96 44.33
C ALA A 17 -14.39 -8.47 42.88
N VAL A 18 -15.56 -8.71 42.29
CA VAL A 18 -15.90 -8.21 40.95
C VAL A 18 -16.54 -6.83 41.12
N VAL A 19 -15.93 -5.80 40.54
CA VAL A 19 -16.50 -4.44 40.49
C VAL A 19 -16.62 -4.01 39.03
N LEU A 20 -17.86 -3.84 38.57
CA LEU A 20 -18.17 -3.42 37.21
C LEU A 20 -18.00 -1.89 37.07
N VAL A 21 -16.78 -1.44 36.77
CA VAL A 21 -16.55 -0.04 36.39
C VAL A 21 -17.00 0.18 34.95
N SER A 22 -18.26 0.60 34.79
CA SER A 22 -18.74 1.22 33.55
C SER A 22 -18.06 2.59 33.40
N CYS A 23 -17.40 2.82 32.27
CA CYS A 23 -16.75 4.11 31.99
C CYS A 23 -17.19 4.65 30.62
N SER A 24 -18.26 5.43 30.68
CA SER A 24 -18.63 6.58 29.82
C SER A 24 -18.33 6.52 28.31
N ALA A 25 -19.40 6.53 27.51
CA ALA A 25 -19.30 7.03 26.14
C ALA A 25 -18.98 8.54 26.15
N GLN A 26 -18.09 8.97 25.27
CA GLN A 26 -17.79 10.40 25.07
C GLN A 26 -18.68 10.94 23.94
N GLU A 27 -19.51 11.94 24.24
CA GLU A 27 -20.35 12.60 23.23
C GLU A 27 -19.51 13.36 22.19
N PRO A 28 -19.87 13.31 20.89
CA PRO A 28 -19.35 14.23 19.88
C PRO A 28 -20.03 15.61 20.04
N PRO A 29 -19.30 16.73 19.86
CA PRO A 29 -19.89 18.05 19.98
C PRO A 29 -20.86 18.36 18.82
N PRO A 30 -21.97 19.08 19.06
CA PRO A 30 -22.73 19.70 17.98
C PRO A 30 -21.87 20.81 17.34
N GLY A 31 -21.92 20.90 16.01
CA GLY A 31 -21.35 22.00 15.23
C GLY A 31 -22.44 22.62 14.38
N ASP A 32 -22.85 23.84 14.71
CA ASP A 32 -24.03 24.49 14.13
C ASP A 32 -23.91 24.80 12.63
N ALA A 33 -25.06 24.77 11.95
CA ALA A 33 -25.17 25.06 10.52
C ALA A 33 -25.86 26.41 10.29
N ALA A 34 -25.18 27.35 9.62
CA ALA A 34 -25.80 28.56 9.09
C ALA A 34 -24.99 29.18 7.93
N ALA A 35 -25.50 29.06 6.69
CA ALA A 35 -25.20 29.97 5.56
C ALA A 35 -26.11 29.65 4.35
N SER A 36 -27.32 30.21 4.32
CA SER A 36 -28.22 30.12 3.16
C SER A 36 -27.77 31.06 2.03
N GLY A 37 -27.87 30.64 0.77
CA GLY A 37 -27.43 31.46 -0.36
C GLY A 37 -27.87 30.97 -1.75
N THR A 38 -29.16 31.14 -2.07
CA THR A 38 -29.70 31.03 -3.44
C THR A 38 -29.80 32.42 -4.06
N PRO A 39 -29.54 32.59 -5.37
CA PRO A 39 -30.68 32.61 -6.31
C PRO A 39 -30.40 31.88 -7.64
N ALA A 40 -31.42 31.79 -8.50
CA ALA A 40 -31.39 31.13 -9.80
C ALA A 40 -31.00 32.07 -10.96
N THR A 41 -30.86 31.56 -12.20
CA THR A 41 -31.63 32.02 -13.39
C THR A 41 -31.24 31.30 -14.70
N ALA A 42 -32.28 30.81 -15.42
CA ALA A 42 -32.43 30.54 -16.87
C ALA A 42 -31.39 29.78 -17.74
N SER A 43 -31.92 28.97 -18.66
CA SER A 43 -31.31 28.59 -19.95
C SER A 43 -31.68 29.60 -21.05
N PRO A 44 -31.02 29.59 -22.23
CA PRO A 44 -31.74 29.10 -23.41
C PRO A 44 -30.91 28.38 -24.51
N THR A 45 -31.68 27.89 -25.47
CA THR A 45 -31.48 27.07 -26.68
C THR A 45 -30.54 27.60 -27.78
N SER A 46 -30.26 26.73 -28.78
CA SER A 46 -29.97 27.03 -30.21
C SER A 46 -28.55 27.42 -30.64
N SER A 47 -28.14 27.30 -31.93
CA SER A 47 -28.50 26.36 -33.04
C SER A 47 -27.58 26.61 -34.25
N GLY A 48 -27.14 25.55 -34.96
CA GLY A 48 -26.73 25.58 -36.38
C GLY A 48 -25.39 26.25 -36.77
N GLY A 49 -24.63 25.64 -37.70
CA GLY A 49 -23.41 26.25 -38.25
C GLY A 49 -22.57 25.34 -39.16
N SER A 50 -22.69 25.51 -40.47
CA SER A 50 -21.83 24.96 -41.54
C SER A 50 -22.08 25.79 -42.81
N PRO A 51 -21.22 25.76 -43.86
CA PRO A 51 -19.88 25.14 -44.00
C PRO A 51 -18.79 26.15 -44.44
N ALA A 52 -17.54 25.71 -44.65
CA ALA A 52 -16.58 26.36 -45.57
C ALA A 52 -15.43 25.41 -45.97
N THR A 53 -15.06 25.38 -47.26
CA THR A 53 -13.94 24.58 -47.83
C THR A 53 -12.82 25.47 -48.36
N SER A 54 -11.55 25.12 -48.11
CA SER A 54 -10.35 25.38 -48.95
C SER A 54 -9.05 25.02 -48.22
N PRO A 55 -7.91 24.82 -48.92
CA PRO A 55 -7.72 24.18 -50.22
C PRO A 55 -6.78 22.96 -50.11
N ALA A 56 -6.64 22.16 -51.18
CA ALA A 56 -5.69 21.05 -51.21
C ALA A 56 -4.29 21.51 -51.63
N THR A 57 -3.33 21.52 -50.68
CA THR A 57 -1.91 21.79 -50.97
C THR A 57 -1.17 20.48 -51.21
N SER A 58 -0.74 20.24 -52.46
CA SER A 58 0.08 19.07 -52.83
C SER A 58 1.48 19.15 -52.21
N ALA A 59 1.68 18.50 -51.07
CA ALA A 59 2.99 18.30 -50.45
C ALA A 59 3.68 17.05 -51.01
N THR A 60 5.00 17.14 -51.20
CA THR A 60 5.87 16.10 -51.78
C THR A 60 5.78 14.78 -50.99
N PRO A 61 5.83 13.60 -51.65
CA PRO A 61 5.91 12.31 -50.95
C PRO A 61 7.28 12.13 -50.29
N SER A 62 7.48 12.74 -49.12
CA SER A 62 8.60 12.43 -48.24
C SER A 62 8.57 10.95 -47.89
N THR A 63 9.63 10.21 -48.23
CA THR A 63 9.85 8.83 -47.83
C THR A 63 10.02 8.77 -46.31
N SER A 64 8.91 8.70 -45.60
CA SER A 64 8.85 8.55 -44.15
C SER A 64 9.47 7.20 -43.77
N VAL A 65 10.75 7.24 -43.41
CA VAL A 65 11.48 6.07 -42.90
C VAL A 65 10.77 5.63 -41.63
N SER A 66 10.02 4.52 -41.72
CA SER A 66 9.18 4.04 -40.62
C SER A 66 10.06 3.69 -39.42
N ALA A 67 10.13 4.61 -38.46
CA ALA A 67 10.98 4.48 -37.29
C ALA A 67 10.49 3.29 -36.47
N THR A 68 11.27 2.20 -36.48
CA THR A 68 10.94 0.97 -35.76
C THR A 68 10.74 1.32 -34.27
N PRO A 69 9.54 1.11 -33.71
CA PRO A 69 9.25 1.61 -32.37
C PRO A 69 10.09 0.87 -31.34
N SER A 70 10.86 1.63 -30.55
CA SER A 70 11.74 1.07 -29.52
C SER A 70 10.97 0.10 -28.60
N PRO A 71 11.51 -1.11 -28.34
CA PRO A 71 10.80 -2.14 -27.59
C PRO A 71 10.45 -1.64 -26.20
N ARG A 72 9.14 -1.56 -25.90
CA ARG A 72 8.66 -1.09 -24.61
C ARG A 72 9.06 -2.09 -23.51
N PRO A 73 9.68 -1.65 -22.39
CA PRO A 73 10.10 -2.57 -21.34
C PRO A 73 8.90 -3.35 -20.78
N SER A 74 8.95 -4.67 -20.94
CA SER A 74 7.94 -5.59 -20.45
C SER A 74 8.21 -5.95 -18.99
N LEU A 75 7.13 -6.07 -18.21
CA LEU A 75 7.19 -6.63 -16.87
C LEU A 75 7.30 -8.16 -16.99
N PRO A 76 8.08 -8.86 -16.16
CA PRO A 76 8.11 -10.32 -16.16
C PRO A 76 6.72 -10.94 -16.01
N GLY A 77 6.55 -12.14 -16.55
CA GLY A 77 5.41 -13.00 -16.19
C GLY A 77 5.44 -13.27 -14.69
N ALA A 78 4.25 -13.37 -14.09
CA ALA A 78 4.08 -13.76 -12.69
C ALA A 78 3.29 -15.07 -12.69
N ALA A 79 3.84 -16.14 -12.10
CA ALA A 79 3.25 -17.49 -12.19
C ALA A 79 1.78 -17.57 -11.75
N ASP A 80 1.39 -16.84 -10.69
CA ASP A 80 0.01 -16.79 -10.18
C ASP A 80 -0.81 -15.62 -10.77
N GLY A 81 -0.27 -14.91 -11.77
CA GLY A 81 -0.90 -13.77 -12.42
C GLY A 81 -1.27 -12.67 -11.42
N GLY A 82 -2.57 -12.43 -11.22
CA GLY A 82 -3.08 -11.48 -10.22
C GLY A 82 -3.59 -12.12 -8.92
N ASN A 83 -3.49 -13.44 -8.77
CA ASN A 83 -4.13 -14.18 -7.68
C ASN A 83 -3.37 -14.06 -6.35
N ARG A 84 -3.62 -12.96 -5.63
CA ARG A 84 -3.01 -12.71 -4.32
C ARG A 84 -3.32 -13.80 -3.28
N ARG A 85 -4.40 -14.59 -3.45
CA ARG A 85 -4.72 -15.71 -2.54
C ARG A 85 -3.74 -16.88 -2.69
N ALA A 86 -3.00 -17.00 -3.79
CA ALA A 86 -1.93 -18.00 -3.92
C ALA A 86 -0.86 -17.88 -2.82
N CYS A 87 -0.63 -16.67 -2.30
CA CYS A 87 0.35 -16.44 -1.21
C CYS A 87 -0.09 -16.97 0.17
N ALA A 88 -1.28 -17.57 0.28
CA ALA A 88 -1.85 -18.01 1.55
C ALA A 88 -1.16 -19.23 2.19
N ASP A 89 -0.34 -19.99 1.45
CA ASP A 89 0.62 -20.98 2.00
C ASP A 89 2.02 -20.37 2.22
N GLY A 90 2.31 -19.25 1.54
CA GLY A 90 3.60 -18.57 1.50
C GLY A 90 4.50 -18.93 0.32
N ARG A 91 3.98 -19.49 -0.78
CA ARG A 91 4.68 -19.81 -2.04
C ARG A 91 3.91 -19.24 -3.23
N CYS A 92 4.24 -18.03 -3.65
CA CYS A 92 3.56 -17.38 -4.77
C CYS A 92 4.49 -16.49 -5.62
N GLU A 93 4.01 -16.10 -6.78
CA GLU A 93 4.60 -15.11 -7.67
C GLU A 93 3.49 -14.29 -8.34
N ILE A 94 3.24 -13.09 -7.81
CA ILE A 94 2.04 -12.30 -8.10
C ILE A 94 2.36 -10.91 -8.64
N ARG A 95 1.55 -10.47 -9.59
CA ARG A 95 1.52 -9.10 -10.13
C ARG A 95 0.67 -8.20 -9.24
N VAL A 96 1.27 -7.16 -8.69
CA VAL A 96 0.68 -6.26 -7.68
C VAL A 96 0.64 -4.79 -8.12
N ARG A 97 -0.22 -4.02 -7.44
CA ARG A 97 -0.37 -2.56 -7.55
C ARG A 97 -0.62 -1.99 -6.15
N ARG A 98 -0.57 -0.66 -5.99
CA ARG A 98 -0.98 0.01 -4.75
C ARG A 98 -2.39 -0.43 -4.29
N ARG A 99 -2.59 -0.57 -2.98
CA ARG A 99 -3.76 -1.17 -2.30
C ARG A 99 -3.93 -2.70 -2.49
N ALA A 100 -2.97 -3.40 -3.10
CA ALA A 100 -2.97 -4.86 -3.09
C ALA A 100 -2.68 -5.37 -1.66
N GLN A 101 -3.62 -6.10 -1.07
CA GLN A 101 -3.40 -6.88 0.16
C GLN A 101 -3.04 -8.32 -0.22
N ILE A 102 -1.98 -8.84 0.40
CA ILE A 102 -1.36 -10.14 0.16
C ILE A 102 -1.45 -10.95 1.46
N PRO A 103 -2.28 -12.01 1.54
CA PRO A 103 -2.30 -12.89 2.70
C PRO A 103 -0.96 -13.60 2.86
N LEU A 104 -0.55 -13.81 4.11
CA LEU A 104 0.63 -14.57 4.49
C LEU A 104 0.31 -15.41 5.75
N PRO A 105 0.75 -16.67 5.84
CA PRO A 105 0.58 -17.43 7.07
C PRO A 105 1.42 -16.89 8.23
N ALA A 106 0.84 -16.94 9.44
CA ALA A 106 1.39 -16.34 10.66
C ALA A 106 2.80 -16.82 11.07
N ARG A 107 3.25 -18.00 10.59
CA ARG A 107 4.56 -18.61 10.88
C ARG A 107 5.80 -17.76 10.51
N TYR A 108 5.61 -16.65 9.79
CA TYR A 108 6.67 -15.69 9.46
C TYR A 108 6.77 -14.50 10.43
N GLY A 109 5.87 -14.36 11.42
CA GLY A 109 5.89 -13.26 12.39
C GLY A 109 5.38 -11.90 11.89
N ILE A 110 4.89 -11.84 10.65
CA ILE A 110 4.25 -10.67 10.03
C ILE A 110 2.83 -11.04 9.57
N GLY A 111 1.92 -10.07 9.59
CA GLY A 111 0.57 -10.22 9.03
C GLY A 111 0.51 -10.02 7.52
N PRO A 112 -0.70 -9.89 6.94
CA PRO A 112 -0.89 -9.65 5.52
C PRO A 112 -0.18 -8.37 5.04
N ILE A 113 0.63 -8.47 3.99
CA ILE A 113 1.32 -7.32 3.40
C ILE A 113 0.31 -6.48 2.61
N GLN A 114 0.34 -5.17 2.82
CA GLN A 114 -0.32 -4.18 1.96
C GLN A 114 0.71 -3.46 1.10
N VAL A 115 0.49 -3.38 -0.21
CA VAL A 115 1.32 -2.59 -1.12
C VAL A 115 0.90 -1.12 -1.03
N THR A 116 1.71 -0.30 -0.37
CA THR A 116 1.44 1.12 -0.13
C THR A 116 1.87 2.01 -1.30
N GLY A 117 2.83 1.56 -2.12
CA GLY A 117 3.27 2.24 -3.34
C GLY A 117 4.03 1.32 -4.31
N VAL A 118 4.06 1.72 -5.58
CA VAL A 118 4.83 1.07 -6.66
C VAL A 118 5.32 2.14 -7.62
N SER A 119 6.62 2.18 -7.88
CA SER A 119 7.26 3.01 -8.91
C SER A 119 8.01 2.13 -9.91
N SER A 120 8.75 2.73 -10.84
CA SER A 120 9.70 2.02 -11.72
C SER A 120 11.03 1.66 -11.04
N ARG A 121 11.28 2.12 -9.80
CA ARG A 121 12.53 1.90 -9.07
C ARG A 121 12.37 1.07 -7.79
N GLU A 122 11.18 1.08 -7.20
CA GLU A 122 10.92 0.49 -5.88
C GLU A 122 9.44 0.14 -5.67
N VAL A 123 9.21 -0.74 -4.69
CA VAL A 123 7.91 -1.11 -4.16
C VAL A 123 7.93 -0.81 -2.66
N THR A 124 6.92 -0.06 -2.18
CA THR A 124 6.72 0.18 -0.75
C THR A 124 5.59 -0.69 -0.21
N LEU A 125 5.87 -1.34 0.92
CA LEU A 125 5.02 -2.35 1.55
C LEU A 125 4.80 -1.99 3.01
N PHE A 126 3.65 -2.38 3.57
CA PHE A 126 3.32 -2.24 4.99
C PHE A 126 2.82 -3.58 5.52
N ALA A 127 3.21 -3.97 6.74
CA ALA A 127 2.64 -5.11 7.46
C ALA A 127 2.61 -4.85 8.98
N PRO A 128 1.59 -5.37 9.70
CA PRO A 128 1.67 -5.47 11.16
C PRO A 128 2.68 -6.56 11.55
N LEU A 129 3.35 -6.37 12.67
CA LEU A 129 4.22 -7.37 13.29
C LEU A 129 3.37 -8.23 14.25
N ASN A 130 3.29 -9.52 13.97
CA ASN A 130 2.53 -10.48 14.79
C ASN A 130 3.38 -11.06 15.93
N THR A 131 4.68 -10.72 15.99
CA THR A 131 5.63 -11.18 17.00
C THR A 131 6.66 -10.11 17.33
N SER A 132 7.13 -10.06 18.58
CA SER A 132 8.14 -9.10 19.07
C SER A 132 9.55 -9.25 18.49
N LYS A 133 9.74 -10.09 17.47
CA LYS A 133 11.03 -10.31 16.78
C LYS A 133 10.87 -10.06 15.29
N PHE A 134 11.79 -9.26 14.75
CA PHE A 134 11.93 -8.98 13.34
C PHE A 134 13.41 -9.13 12.93
N SER A 135 13.65 -9.70 11.76
CA SER A 135 14.97 -9.83 11.14
C SER A 135 14.85 -9.57 9.64
N SER A 136 15.85 -8.90 9.06
CA SER A 136 16.01 -8.65 7.62
C SER A 136 17.48 -8.81 7.26
N ASP A 137 17.78 -9.39 6.10
CA ASP A 137 19.12 -9.44 5.51
C ASP A 137 19.55 -8.13 4.82
N GLY A 138 18.72 -7.08 4.89
CA GLY A 138 18.99 -5.75 4.33
C GLY A 138 18.61 -5.59 2.85
N GLY A 139 18.10 -6.63 2.18
CA GLY A 139 17.67 -6.54 0.78
C GLY A 139 16.48 -5.59 0.52
N CYS A 140 15.74 -5.21 1.58
CA CYS A 140 14.84 -4.07 1.60
C CYS A 140 15.06 -3.25 2.88
N SER A 141 14.96 -1.93 2.79
CA SER A 141 15.12 -1.00 3.92
C SER A 141 13.89 -1.08 4.85
N PRO A 142 14.05 -1.45 6.14
CA PRO A 142 12.94 -1.56 7.08
C PRO A 142 12.80 -0.30 7.95
N THR A 143 11.61 0.29 7.99
CA THR A 143 11.21 1.27 9.01
C THR A 143 10.21 0.60 9.94
N ILE A 144 10.64 0.30 11.17
CA ILE A 144 9.81 -0.35 12.19
C ILE A 144 9.28 0.73 13.13
N THR A 145 7.97 0.76 13.34
CA THR A 145 7.35 1.51 14.43
C THR A 145 6.95 0.53 15.52
N GLY A 146 7.44 0.76 16.73
CA GLY A 146 7.17 -0.09 17.89
C GLY A 146 5.69 -0.07 18.29
N PRO A 147 5.24 -1.05 19.10
CA PRO A 147 3.90 -1.04 19.67
C PRO A 147 3.73 0.18 20.59
N SER A 148 2.69 0.98 20.35
CA SER A 148 2.17 1.89 21.38
C SER A 148 1.31 1.10 22.37
N LEU A 149 1.00 1.69 23.53
CA LEU A 149 0.04 1.11 24.47
C LEU A 149 -1.28 0.80 23.73
N GLY A 150 -1.69 -0.47 23.76
CA GLY A 150 -2.92 -0.95 23.10
C GLY A 150 -2.82 -1.32 21.60
N ALA A 151 -1.65 -1.21 20.94
CA ALA A 151 -1.52 -1.52 19.51
C ALA A 151 -0.31 -2.41 19.17
N PRO A 152 -0.40 -3.31 18.17
CA PRO A 152 0.75 -4.04 17.66
C PRO A 152 1.72 -3.11 16.92
N GLY A 153 3.01 -3.41 17.00
CA GLY A 153 4.02 -2.75 16.17
C GLY A 153 3.81 -3.06 14.69
N TYR A 154 4.36 -2.23 13.81
CA TYR A 154 4.24 -2.38 12.37
C TYR A 154 5.55 -2.04 11.65
N ILE A 155 5.65 -2.50 10.40
CA ILE A 155 6.81 -2.26 9.54
C ILE A 155 6.37 -1.70 8.19
N SER A 156 7.06 -0.65 7.76
CA SER A 156 7.15 -0.24 6.36
C SER A 156 8.44 -0.79 5.77
N LEU A 157 8.37 -1.37 4.58
CA LEU A 157 9.53 -1.85 3.81
C LEU A 157 9.62 -1.06 2.50
N THR A 158 10.79 -0.52 2.20
CA THR A 158 11.12 -0.01 0.87
C THR A 158 12.04 -1.00 0.17
N CYS A 159 11.51 -1.67 -0.84
CA CYS A 159 12.23 -2.68 -1.63
C CYS A 159 12.58 -2.11 -3.01
N PRO A 160 13.85 -1.95 -3.40
CA PRO A 160 14.20 -1.60 -4.77
C PRO A 160 13.79 -2.70 -5.77
N VAL A 161 13.68 -2.36 -7.04
CA VAL A 161 13.51 -3.36 -8.12
C VAL A 161 14.75 -4.28 -8.16
N SER A 162 14.52 -5.56 -8.44
CA SER A 162 15.51 -6.64 -8.34
C SER A 162 15.99 -6.96 -6.90
N ALA A 163 15.40 -6.34 -5.86
CA ALA A 163 15.63 -6.73 -4.48
C ALA A 163 15.32 -8.21 -4.25
N LYS A 164 16.17 -8.86 -3.44
CA LYS A 164 15.92 -10.17 -2.85
C LYS A 164 16.26 -10.05 -1.38
N THR A 165 15.31 -10.34 -0.50
CA THR A 165 15.48 -10.23 0.95
C THR A 165 14.92 -11.45 1.67
N VAL A 166 15.55 -11.80 2.78
CA VAL A 166 15.03 -12.72 3.80
C VAL A 166 14.52 -11.90 4.97
N ILE A 167 13.20 -11.91 5.16
CA ILE A 167 12.49 -11.30 6.28
C ILE A 167 12.02 -12.43 7.20
N ASN A 168 12.54 -12.50 8.43
CA ASN A 168 12.34 -13.62 9.35
C ASN A 168 12.65 -14.99 8.70
N LYS A 169 11.62 -15.74 8.28
CA LYS A 169 11.73 -17.02 7.54
C LYS A 169 11.07 -16.96 6.15
N MET A 170 10.94 -15.76 5.59
CA MET A 170 10.32 -15.47 4.29
C MET A 170 11.37 -14.93 3.33
N ARG A 171 11.51 -15.53 2.14
CA ARG A 171 12.17 -14.87 1.01
C ARG A 171 11.13 -14.05 0.25
N LEU A 172 11.43 -12.76 0.05
CA LEU A 172 10.69 -11.83 -0.81
C LEU A 172 11.63 -11.37 -1.93
N GLU A 173 11.15 -11.41 -3.17
CA GLU A 173 11.89 -10.92 -4.35
C GLU A 173 11.01 -9.95 -5.15
N VAL A 174 11.56 -8.79 -5.54
CA VAL A 174 10.90 -7.84 -6.47
C VAL A 174 11.43 -8.13 -7.87
N LEU A 175 10.74 -8.99 -8.62
CA LEU A 175 11.23 -9.47 -9.93
C LEU A 175 11.25 -8.37 -11.00
N GLY A 176 10.48 -7.30 -10.82
CA GLY A 176 10.41 -6.16 -11.74
C GLY A 176 9.30 -5.18 -11.35
N ALA A 177 9.40 -3.95 -11.82
CA ALA A 177 8.30 -2.99 -11.78
C ALA A 177 8.27 -2.10 -13.04
N VAL A 178 7.06 -1.87 -13.56
CA VAL A 178 6.81 -1.04 -14.74
C VAL A 178 5.59 -0.14 -14.46
N GLY A 179 5.83 1.17 -14.48
CA GLY A 179 4.83 2.17 -14.12
C GLY A 179 4.36 2.01 -12.67
N ARG A 180 3.08 1.67 -12.48
CA ARG A 180 2.44 1.44 -11.16
C ARG A 180 2.17 -0.05 -10.87
N THR A 181 2.85 -0.96 -11.56
CA THR A 181 2.65 -2.42 -11.43
C THR A 181 3.99 -3.13 -11.21
N ALA A 182 4.07 -4.04 -10.24
CA ALA A 182 5.28 -4.82 -9.94
C ALA A 182 4.96 -6.32 -9.91
N VAL A 183 5.99 -7.17 -9.97
CA VAL A 183 5.88 -8.62 -9.67
C VAL A 183 6.67 -8.93 -8.40
N LEU A 184 6.01 -9.57 -7.44
CA LEU A 184 6.59 -10.03 -6.20
C LEU A 184 6.59 -11.56 -6.17
N ARG A 185 7.73 -12.16 -5.84
CA ARG A 185 7.84 -13.59 -5.51
C ARG A 185 8.00 -13.74 -4.01
N ILE A 186 7.23 -14.64 -3.41
CA ILE A 186 7.27 -14.96 -1.98
C ILE A 186 7.47 -16.47 -1.82
N ARG A 187 8.46 -16.88 -1.04
CA ARG A 187 8.79 -18.29 -0.74
C ARG A 187 9.28 -18.44 0.71
N PRO A 188 9.37 -19.66 1.26
CA PRO A 188 10.14 -19.88 2.48
C PRO A 188 11.61 -19.48 2.28
N ALA A 189 12.25 -18.99 3.33
CA ALA A 189 13.70 -19.11 3.43
C ALA A 189 14.08 -20.59 3.63
N LYS A 190 15.33 -20.93 3.31
CA LYS A 190 15.98 -22.17 3.78
C LYS A 190 16.59 -21.88 5.15
#